data_AF-A0AAV8H052-F1
#
_entry.id   AF-A0AAV8H052-F1
#
_cell.length_a   1.000
_cell.length_b   1.000
_cell.length_c   1.000
_cell.angle_alpha   90.00
_cell.angle_beta   90.00
_cell.angle_gamma   90.00
#
_symmetry.space_group_name_H-M   'P 1'
#
loop_
_entity.id
_entity.type
_entity.pdbx_description
1 polymer ?
#
loop_
_entity_poly.entity_id
_entity_poly.type
_entity_poly.pdbx_seq_one_letter_code
_entity_poly.pdbx_strand_id
1 'polypeptide(L)'
;MASEDTSPSHSHHRDSIKSSVGNTAANRRRQQAISIGKERREALIRAKRLCRDSIFDDDNNEKGLDEGEMVIDEEQSVLNARTAQTVQELKSSLSYQGKDATQKTIEALRALRKLLSKSEVPPIEAAIQGGAVPLLVQCLSFGSADEQLLEAAWCVTNIAAGGPEDTKSLLPALPLLIAHLGEKSSGHVAEQCAWALGNVAGEDMELRSILFAQGALLPLTRLMLSNRESTARTAAWALSNLIKGPDPKAANELIRIEAITDTIVKHLKTADEELVTEVAWVVVYLSALSDKAISILVRSDVVPVLVNWLVGSESLQLLIPVLRSLGNLVAADAYITHSVLIVGNNITDQVLYGLIKCLKSEHRVLKKEALWVLSNIAAGTLEHKTLIFSSEAVPLLIDLLSAAPFEIRKEAAYTLGNICVGPTKGSDNKSDIIVTHLVPLVKGGCLPGFVNLVRSADLESARVGLIFLELVMRGYPNGEGPKLVEREDGIDAMERFQFHENQEMRNMANALVDKYFGADYGV
;
A
#
# COMPACT_ATOMS: atom_id res chain seq x y z
N MET A 1 8.72 -0.38 -47.81
CA MET A 1 7.30 -0.79 -47.73
C MET A 1 7.30 -2.18 -47.15
N ALA A 2 7.50 -2.29 -45.83
CA ALA A 2 6.46 -2.36 -44.81
C ALA A 2 5.73 -3.72 -44.86
N SER A 3 6.32 -4.69 -44.16
CA SER A 3 5.69 -5.95 -43.75
C SER A 3 5.08 -5.70 -42.36
N GLU A 4 3.76 -5.63 -42.30
CA GLU A 4 3.00 -5.51 -41.05
C GLU A 4 2.92 -6.88 -40.36
N ASP A 5 3.45 -6.90 -39.14
CA ASP A 5 3.27 -7.94 -38.13
C ASP A 5 1.83 -7.87 -37.60
N THR A 6 1.00 -8.86 -37.95
CA THR A 6 -0.29 -9.08 -37.31
C THR A 6 -0.07 -9.82 -36.00
N SER A 7 -0.08 -9.09 -34.88
CA SER A 7 -0.25 -9.67 -33.55
C SER A 7 -1.75 -9.85 -33.26
N PRO A 8 -2.21 -11.01 -32.72
CA PRO A 8 -3.62 -11.21 -32.41
C PRO A 8 -3.96 -10.53 -31.08
N SER A 9 -4.90 -9.59 -31.13
CA SER A 9 -5.56 -9.00 -29.97
C SER A 9 -6.43 -10.03 -29.26
N HIS A 10 -5.96 -10.58 -28.13
CA HIS A 10 -6.81 -11.34 -27.22
C HIS A 10 -7.43 -10.40 -26.18
N SER A 11 -8.63 -9.89 -26.46
CA SER A 11 -9.52 -9.30 -25.47
C SER A 11 -10.87 -10.02 -25.50
N HIS A 12 -11.02 -11.07 -24.68
CA HIS A 12 -12.34 -11.63 -24.40
C HIS A 12 -13.05 -10.71 -23.39
N HIS A 13 -14.05 -9.97 -23.86
CA HIS A 13 -14.92 -9.14 -23.03
C HIS A 13 -15.67 -9.99 -21.99
N ARG A 14 -15.40 -9.73 -20.71
CA ARG A 14 -16.12 -10.26 -19.54
C ARG A 14 -16.63 -9.07 -18.74
N ASP A 15 -17.93 -8.80 -18.76
CA ASP A 15 -18.47 -7.69 -17.98
C ASP A 15 -18.94 -8.14 -16.59
N SER A 16 -18.11 -7.89 -15.58
CA SER A 16 -18.44 -8.03 -14.16
C SER A 16 -19.22 -6.82 -13.65
N ILE A 17 -19.87 -6.90 -12.48
CA ILE A 17 -20.47 -5.70 -11.86
C ILE A 17 -19.39 -4.63 -11.67
N LYS A 18 -18.17 -5.04 -11.30
CA LYS A 18 -17.02 -4.14 -11.18
C LYS A 18 -16.66 -3.44 -12.49
N SER A 19 -16.73 -4.10 -13.66
CA SER A 19 -16.46 -3.44 -14.95
C SER A 19 -17.64 -2.58 -15.43
N SER A 20 -18.89 -2.97 -15.14
CA SER A 20 -20.10 -2.18 -15.43
C SER A 20 -20.23 -0.91 -14.56
N VAL A 21 -19.70 -0.96 -13.33
CA VAL A 21 -19.54 0.19 -12.42
C VAL A 21 -18.21 0.93 -12.69
N GLY A 22 -17.33 0.35 -13.50
CA GLY A 22 -16.12 0.93 -14.05
C GLY A 22 -14.83 0.24 -13.61
N ASN A 23 -13.98 -0.12 -14.58
CA ASN A 23 -12.53 -0.40 -14.40
C ASN A 23 -11.81 0.73 -13.62
N THR A 24 -12.42 1.91 -13.55
CA THR A 24 -12.03 3.07 -12.77
C THR A 24 -11.91 2.78 -11.27
N ALA A 25 -12.65 1.83 -10.68
CA ALA A 25 -12.54 1.53 -9.24
C ALA A 25 -11.30 0.69 -8.91
N ALA A 26 -10.94 -0.29 -9.77
CA ALA A 26 -9.69 -1.04 -9.66
C ALA A 26 -8.47 -0.13 -9.89
N ASN A 27 -8.53 0.71 -10.94
CA ASN A 27 -7.50 1.71 -11.21
C ASN A 27 -7.42 2.81 -10.14
N ARG A 28 -8.54 3.29 -9.59
CA ARG A 28 -8.56 4.22 -8.44
C ARG A 28 -7.98 3.57 -7.19
N ARG A 29 -8.11 2.26 -6.98
CA ARG A 29 -7.44 1.58 -5.87
C ARG A 29 -5.96 1.32 -6.08
N ARG A 30 -5.54 1.07 -7.33
CA ARG A 30 -4.13 1.12 -7.74
C ARG A 30 -3.55 2.50 -7.41
N GLN A 31 -4.31 3.56 -7.64
CA GLN A 31 -3.97 4.94 -7.23
C GLN A 31 -4.06 5.16 -5.71
N GLN A 32 -5.03 4.58 -4.98
CA GLN A 32 -5.09 4.65 -3.51
C GLN A 32 -3.94 3.88 -2.83
N ALA A 33 -3.32 2.89 -3.51
CA ALA A 33 -2.06 2.30 -3.08
C ALA A 33 -0.96 3.34 -2.90
N ILE A 34 -0.96 4.35 -3.78
CA ILE A 34 -0.02 5.45 -3.77
C ILE A 34 -0.34 6.41 -2.62
N SER A 35 -1.61 6.59 -2.24
CA SER A 35 -2.02 7.51 -1.16
C SER A 35 -1.79 6.98 0.26
N ILE A 36 -1.99 5.68 0.52
CA ILE A 36 -1.77 5.04 1.84
C ILE A 36 -0.34 5.21 2.36
N GLY A 37 0.62 5.37 1.45
CA GLY A 37 2.01 5.60 1.85
C GLY A 37 2.23 6.92 2.61
N LYS A 38 1.29 7.89 2.61
CA LYS A 38 1.41 9.11 3.43
C LYS A 38 1.08 8.81 4.91
N GLU A 39 0.00 8.08 5.17
CA GLU A 39 -0.38 7.66 6.53
C GLU A 39 0.64 6.69 7.13
N ARG A 40 1.18 5.76 6.31
CA ARG A 40 2.27 4.86 6.72
C ARG A 40 3.55 5.62 7.08
N ARG A 41 3.89 6.68 6.33
CA ARG A 41 5.04 7.54 6.62
C ARG A 41 4.87 8.19 8.00
N GLU A 42 3.72 8.81 8.25
CA GLU A 42 3.47 9.51 9.52
C GLU A 42 3.51 8.56 10.73
N ALA A 43 2.98 7.34 10.58
CA ALA A 43 3.04 6.31 11.63
C ALA A 43 4.46 5.79 11.87
N LEU A 44 5.23 5.52 10.79
CA LEU A 44 6.61 5.01 10.89
C LEU A 44 7.61 6.08 11.30
N ILE A 45 7.45 7.35 10.90
CA ILE A 45 8.36 8.44 11.26
C ILE A 45 8.24 8.75 12.76
N ARG A 46 7.01 8.82 13.31
CA ARG A 46 6.82 9.02 14.76
C ARG A 46 7.42 7.87 15.57
N ALA A 47 7.23 6.62 15.13
CA ALA A 47 7.78 5.45 15.81
C ALA A 47 9.31 5.34 15.68
N LYS A 48 9.88 5.61 14.50
CA LYS A 48 11.30 5.42 14.22
C LYS A 48 12.20 6.55 14.74
N ARG A 49 11.68 7.77 14.99
CA ARG A 49 12.44 8.85 15.67
C ARG A 49 12.84 8.48 17.11
N LEU A 50 12.00 7.69 17.81
CA LEU A 50 12.15 7.37 19.23
C LEU A 50 12.86 6.03 19.52
N CYS A 51 12.86 5.08 18.56
CA CYS A 51 13.18 3.68 18.86
C CYS A 51 14.60 3.17 18.55
N ARG A 52 15.49 3.97 17.94
CA ARG A 52 16.80 3.45 17.46
C ARG A 52 18.04 3.97 18.20
N ASP A 53 17.87 4.73 19.28
CA ASP A 53 18.99 5.09 20.17
C ASP A 53 19.64 3.84 20.83
N SER A 54 18.95 2.71 20.91
CA SER A 54 19.36 1.52 21.66
C SER A 54 20.02 0.38 20.86
N ILE A 55 20.11 0.46 19.51
CA ILE A 55 20.57 -0.69 18.69
C ILE A 55 22.07 -0.62 18.33
N PHE A 56 22.73 0.53 18.44
CA PHE A 56 24.14 0.69 18.03
C PHE A 56 25.15 0.78 19.19
N ASP A 57 24.70 0.78 20.45
CA ASP A 57 25.57 0.87 21.63
C ASP A 57 25.97 -0.51 22.21
N ASP A 58 25.46 -1.62 21.68
CA ASP A 58 25.73 -2.95 22.21
C ASP A 58 26.82 -3.66 21.41
N ASP A 59 28.09 -3.35 21.72
CA ASP A 59 29.15 -4.36 21.53
C ASP A 59 30.43 -4.19 22.38
N ASN A 60 30.57 -3.17 23.25
CA ASN A 60 31.68 -3.14 24.24
C ASN A 60 31.50 -2.03 25.29
N ASN A 61 30.65 -2.24 26.30
CA ASN A 61 30.94 -1.84 27.68
C ASN A 61 29.81 -2.26 28.63
N GLU A 62 30.15 -3.21 29.49
CA GLU A 62 29.41 -3.56 30.71
C GLU A 62 29.44 -2.35 31.68
N LYS A 63 28.60 -1.32 31.49
CA LYS A 63 28.28 -0.32 32.52
C LYS A 63 26.88 0.24 32.34
N GLY A 64 25.99 -0.19 33.24
CA GLY A 64 24.89 0.62 33.77
C GLY A 64 23.75 0.90 32.80
N LEU A 65 22.69 0.11 32.92
CA LEU A 65 21.34 0.43 32.49
C LEU A 65 20.95 1.84 32.94
N ASP A 66 20.68 2.74 31.99
CA ASP A 66 19.82 3.91 32.24
C ASP A 66 18.46 3.59 31.63
N GLU A 67 17.69 2.78 32.37
CA GLU A 67 16.28 2.57 32.12
C GLU A 67 15.53 3.88 32.44
N GLY A 68 15.24 4.66 31.41
CA GLY A 68 14.23 5.72 31.46
C GLY A 68 14.74 7.15 31.39
N GLU A 69 15.26 7.60 30.23
CA GLU A 69 15.13 9.02 29.89
C GLU A 69 13.64 9.31 29.61
N MET A 70 12.90 9.65 30.66
CA MET A 70 11.60 10.29 30.53
C MET A 70 11.74 11.51 29.61
N VAL A 71 10.79 11.73 28.71
CA VAL A 71 10.68 12.96 27.92
C VAL A 71 10.61 14.13 28.90
N ILE A 72 11.75 14.80 29.12
CA ILE A 72 11.78 16.04 29.88
C ILE A 72 11.23 17.08 28.92
N ASP A 73 10.07 17.65 29.24
CA ASP A 73 9.49 18.79 28.54
C ASP A 73 10.35 20.04 28.85
N GLU A 74 11.59 20.04 28.35
CA GLU A 74 12.45 21.22 28.32
C GLU A 74 11.75 22.26 27.44
N GLU A 75 11.61 23.49 27.94
CA GLU A 75 10.96 24.57 27.22
C GLU A 75 11.59 24.72 25.82
N GLN A 76 10.78 24.73 24.76
CA GLN A 76 11.24 24.74 23.37
C GLN A 76 12.28 25.84 23.07
N SER A 77 12.19 26.97 23.76
CA SER A 77 13.15 28.08 23.68
C SER A 77 14.55 27.68 24.13
N VAL A 78 14.67 26.87 25.19
CA VAL A 78 15.92 26.34 25.73
C VAL A 78 16.51 25.31 24.78
N LEU A 79 15.69 24.38 24.27
CA LEU A 79 16.11 23.41 23.27
C LEU A 79 16.66 24.10 22.02
N ASN A 80 15.94 25.10 21.50
CA ASN A 80 16.38 25.86 20.33
C ASN A 80 17.72 26.58 20.58
N ALA A 81 17.89 27.23 21.73
CA ALA A 81 19.14 27.91 22.08
C ALA A 81 20.31 26.94 22.21
N ARG A 82 20.09 25.79 22.87
CA ARG A 82 21.10 24.74 23.03
C ARG A 82 21.49 24.14 21.69
N THR A 83 20.52 23.89 20.80
CA THR A 83 20.80 23.41 19.44
C THR A 83 21.62 24.41 18.65
N ALA A 84 21.28 25.70 18.68
CA ALA A 84 22.07 26.73 18.02
C ALA A 84 23.51 26.79 18.54
N GLN A 85 23.69 26.65 19.87
CA GLN A 85 25.02 26.56 20.49
C GLN A 85 25.79 25.33 20.00
N THR A 86 25.19 24.15 20.01
CA THR A 86 25.84 22.92 19.55
C THR A 86 26.23 22.98 18.07
N VAL A 87 25.47 23.67 17.23
CA VAL A 87 25.85 23.93 15.83
C VAL A 87 27.09 24.83 15.74
N GLN A 88 27.22 25.85 16.61
CA GLN A 88 28.45 26.65 16.68
C GLN A 88 29.64 25.84 17.21
N GLU A 89 29.42 24.95 18.17
CA GLU A 89 30.45 24.04 18.67
C GLU A 89 30.96 23.10 17.56
N LEU A 90 30.06 22.51 16.76
CA LEU A 90 30.40 21.71 15.58
C LEU A 90 31.22 22.53 14.55
N LYS A 91 30.83 23.78 14.30
CA LYS A 91 31.59 24.67 13.42
C LYS A 91 33.01 24.92 13.94
N SER A 92 33.14 25.10 15.25
CA SER A 92 34.44 25.31 15.91
C SER A 92 35.30 24.04 15.87
N SER A 93 34.72 22.85 16.04
CA SER A 93 35.44 21.58 15.99
C SER A 93 36.00 21.29 14.61
N LEU A 94 35.25 21.62 13.54
CA LEU A 94 35.70 21.47 12.16
C LEU A 94 36.84 22.43 11.77
N SER A 95 36.98 23.56 12.48
CA SER A 95 38.07 24.52 12.26
C SER A 95 39.31 24.19 13.10
N TYR A 96 39.20 23.23 14.03
CA TYR A 96 40.26 22.87 14.97
C TYR A 96 41.25 21.86 14.35
N GLN A 97 42.55 22.10 14.53
CA GLN A 97 43.63 21.31 13.91
C GLN A 97 44.50 20.54 14.92
N GLY A 98 43.97 20.21 16.11
CA GLY A 98 44.69 19.42 17.12
C GLY A 98 44.64 17.91 16.90
N LYS A 99 45.36 17.17 17.74
CA LYS A 99 45.41 15.69 17.68
C LYS A 99 44.06 15.02 17.95
N ASP A 100 43.16 15.71 18.65
CA ASP A 100 41.80 15.28 19.02
C ASP A 100 40.70 15.93 18.15
N ALA A 101 41.06 16.48 16.98
CA ALA A 101 40.10 17.18 16.10
C ALA A 101 38.93 16.30 15.63
N THR A 102 39.21 15.07 15.20
CA THR A 102 38.17 14.12 14.79
C THR A 102 37.25 13.78 15.95
N GLN A 103 37.82 13.53 17.13
CA GLN A 103 37.07 13.18 18.33
C GLN A 103 36.11 14.30 18.75
N LYS A 104 36.57 15.55 18.77
CA LYS A 104 35.73 16.72 19.06
C LYS A 104 34.59 16.89 18.06
N THR A 105 34.85 16.61 16.79
CA THR A 105 33.81 16.68 15.74
C THR A 105 32.76 15.59 15.96
N ILE A 106 33.17 14.36 16.28
CA ILE A 106 32.26 13.27 16.62
C ILE A 106 31.41 13.61 17.86
N GLU A 107 32.02 14.16 18.91
CA GLU A 107 31.30 14.57 20.12
C GLU A 107 30.26 15.67 19.85
N ALA A 108 30.61 16.66 19.03
CA ALA A 108 29.68 17.71 18.62
C ALA A 108 28.53 17.16 17.76
N LEU A 109 28.81 16.21 16.85
CA LEU A 109 27.78 15.53 16.06
C LEU A 109 26.85 14.70 16.94
N ARG A 110 27.38 13.97 17.93
CA ARG A 110 26.57 13.21 18.91
C ARG A 110 25.66 14.11 19.72
N ALA A 111 26.17 15.24 20.17
CA ALA A 111 25.38 16.23 20.90
C ALA A 111 24.24 16.76 20.02
N LEU A 112 24.53 17.11 18.76
CA LEU A 112 23.51 17.57 17.82
C LEU A 112 22.46 16.49 17.53
N ARG A 113 22.90 15.25 17.28
CA ARG A 113 22.04 14.09 17.05
C ARG A 113 21.04 13.91 18.18
N LYS A 114 21.52 13.90 19.43
CA LYS A 114 20.69 13.75 20.64
C LYS A 114 19.65 14.87 20.74
N LEU A 115 20.03 16.12 20.49
CA LEU A 115 19.05 17.22 20.51
C LEU A 115 17.96 17.06 19.45
N LEU A 116 18.32 16.50 18.28
CA LEU A 116 17.38 16.24 17.19
C LEU A 116 16.51 14.97 17.39
N SER A 117 16.76 14.15 18.41
CA SER A 117 15.97 12.95 18.74
C SER A 117 15.19 13.03 20.07
N LYS A 118 15.56 13.93 20.99
CA LYS A 118 15.08 13.96 22.38
C LYS A 118 13.65 14.42 22.62
N SER A 119 13.01 15.12 21.68
CA SER A 119 11.68 15.73 21.87
C SER A 119 10.68 15.24 20.83
N GLU A 120 9.38 15.21 21.19
CA GLU A 120 8.30 15.04 20.22
C GLU A 120 8.36 16.11 19.11
N VAL A 121 8.80 17.32 19.49
CA VAL A 121 9.04 18.46 18.60
C VAL A 121 10.54 18.81 18.62
N PRO A 122 11.36 18.10 17.83
CA PRO A 122 12.79 18.37 17.81
C PRO A 122 13.09 19.76 17.23
N PRO A 123 14.15 20.46 17.71
CA PRO A 123 14.54 21.81 17.29
C PRO A 123 15.22 21.83 15.90
N ILE A 124 14.58 21.22 14.90
CA ILE A 124 15.09 21.08 13.53
C ILE A 124 15.32 22.45 12.88
N GLU A 125 14.33 23.36 13.00
CA GLU A 125 14.43 24.70 12.44
C GLU A 125 15.62 25.47 13.03
N ALA A 126 15.84 25.36 14.35
CA ALA A 126 16.98 26.00 15.01
C ALA A 126 18.32 25.44 14.52
N ALA A 127 18.41 24.13 14.27
CA ALA A 127 19.61 23.52 13.69
C ALA A 127 19.88 24.02 12.26
N ILE A 128 18.84 24.09 11.42
CA ILE A 128 18.95 24.58 10.03
C ILE A 128 19.36 26.05 10.02
N GLN A 129 18.67 26.91 10.78
CA GLN A 129 18.99 28.34 10.89
C GLN A 129 20.39 28.59 11.46
N GLY A 130 20.85 27.73 12.38
CA GLY A 130 22.21 27.75 12.90
C GLY A 130 23.29 27.39 11.89
N GLY A 131 22.93 26.86 10.72
CA GLY A 131 23.85 26.45 9.67
C GLY A 131 24.32 25.00 9.78
N ALA A 132 23.54 24.10 10.39
CA ALA A 132 23.92 22.69 10.54
C ALA A 132 24.13 21.99 9.18
N VAL A 133 23.27 22.23 8.19
CA VAL A 133 23.31 21.47 6.92
C VAL A 133 24.66 21.58 6.19
N PRO A 134 25.24 22.78 5.94
CA PRO A 134 26.57 22.88 5.34
C PRO A 134 27.68 22.16 6.15
N LEU A 135 27.60 22.17 7.48
CA LEU A 135 28.57 21.49 8.34
C LEU A 135 28.42 19.96 8.24
N LEU A 136 27.18 19.45 8.23
CA LEU A 136 26.89 18.04 8.04
C LEU A 136 27.38 17.54 6.67
N VAL A 137 27.20 18.34 5.61
CA VAL A 137 27.76 18.07 4.28
C VAL A 137 29.29 17.98 4.33
N GLN A 138 29.94 18.89 5.04
CA GLN A 138 31.40 18.82 5.24
C GLN A 138 31.80 17.55 6.00
N CYS A 139 31.07 17.17 7.06
CA CYS A 139 31.31 15.96 7.84
C CYS A 139 31.09 14.67 7.03
N LEU A 140 30.23 14.70 6.01
CA LEU A 140 29.97 13.62 5.05
C LEU A 140 30.98 13.57 3.90
N SER A 141 32.09 14.31 3.98
CA SER A 141 33.11 14.26 2.93
C SER A 141 33.82 12.90 2.92
N PHE A 142 34.11 12.39 1.72
CA PHE A 142 34.91 11.19 1.54
C PHE A 142 36.27 11.28 2.25
N GLY A 143 36.64 10.21 2.94
CA GLY A 143 37.86 10.13 3.75
C GLY A 143 37.67 10.47 5.23
N SER A 144 36.47 10.92 5.63
CA SER A 144 36.09 11.03 7.04
C SER A 144 36.03 9.65 7.70
N ALA A 145 36.27 9.60 9.01
CA ALA A 145 36.14 8.36 9.78
C ALA A 145 34.69 7.88 9.81
N ASP A 146 34.48 6.56 9.81
CA ASP A 146 33.14 5.93 9.78
C ASP A 146 32.24 6.41 10.92
N GLU A 147 32.77 6.60 12.12
CA GLU A 147 32.02 7.12 13.27
C GLU A 147 31.50 8.55 13.01
N GLN A 148 32.33 9.41 12.39
CA GLN A 148 31.91 10.75 11.99
C GLN A 148 30.84 10.71 10.89
N LEU A 149 31.03 9.84 9.88
CA LEU A 149 30.05 9.66 8.80
C LEU A 149 28.71 9.18 9.34
N LEU A 150 28.73 8.24 10.28
CA LEU A 150 27.54 7.68 10.91
C LEU A 150 26.76 8.75 11.68
N GLU A 151 27.43 9.49 12.57
CA GLU A 151 26.78 10.53 13.39
C GLU A 151 26.27 11.69 12.53
N ALA A 152 27.01 12.08 11.48
CA ALA A 152 26.58 13.09 10.52
C ALA A 152 25.36 12.63 9.72
N ALA A 153 25.38 11.41 9.17
CA ALA A 153 24.24 10.83 8.48
C ALA A 153 23.02 10.71 9.40
N TRP A 154 23.21 10.43 10.70
CA TRP A 154 22.12 10.36 11.66
C TRP A 154 21.49 11.71 11.97
N CYS A 155 22.30 12.76 12.13
CA CYS A 155 21.77 14.14 12.21
C CYS A 155 20.93 14.47 10.97
N VAL A 156 21.41 14.12 9.78
CA VAL A 156 20.67 14.32 8.52
C VAL A 156 19.37 13.50 8.49
N THR A 157 19.37 12.25 8.95
CA THR A 157 18.15 11.43 9.07
C THR A 157 17.09 12.09 9.94
N ASN A 158 17.50 12.69 11.07
CA ASN A 158 16.58 13.36 11.99
C ASN A 158 16.00 14.65 11.39
N ILE A 159 16.82 15.43 10.67
CA ILE A 159 16.34 16.60 9.91
C ILE A 159 15.36 16.15 8.81
N ALA A 160 15.68 15.10 8.06
CA ALA A 160 14.82 14.56 6.99
C ALA A 160 13.50 13.98 7.50
N ALA A 161 13.41 13.72 8.80
CA ALA A 161 12.17 13.29 9.41
C ALA A 161 11.19 14.45 9.61
N GLY A 162 11.65 15.71 9.53
CA GLY A 162 10.90 16.95 9.74
C GLY A 162 9.81 17.26 8.70
N GLY A 163 9.50 18.54 8.51
CA GLY A 163 8.53 19.00 7.53
C GLY A 163 9.11 19.12 6.10
N PRO A 164 8.27 19.47 5.10
CA PRO A 164 8.70 19.59 3.70
C PRO A 164 9.90 20.53 3.50
N GLU A 165 9.91 21.70 4.15
CA GLU A 165 11.00 22.67 4.03
C GLU A 165 12.29 22.18 4.71
N ASP A 166 12.18 21.45 5.82
CA ASP A 166 13.33 20.83 6.51
C ASP A 166 13.99 19.80 5.59
N THR A 167 13.18 18.92 5.01
CA THR A 167 13.66 17.90 4.07
C THR A 167 14.26 18.54 2.81
N LYS A 168 13.66 19.61 2.29
CA LYS A 168 14.18 20.35 1.13
C LYS A 168 15.52 21.03 1.42
N SER A 169 15.77 21.45 2.67
CA SER A 169 17.06 22.02 3.07
C SER A 169 18.23 21.03 2.86
N LEU A 170 17.95 19.73 2.84
CA LEU A 170 18.96 18.66 2.72
C LEU A 170 19.42 18.37 1.28
N LEU A 171 18.90 19.07 0.28
CA LEU A 171 19.31 18.91 -1.13
C LEU A 171 20.85 18.86 -1.34
N PRO A 172 21.68 19.69 -0.66
CA PRO A 172 23.14 19.64 -0.80
C PRO A 172 23.77 18.35 -0.25
N ALA A 173 23.13 17.65 0.68
CA ALA A 173 23.65 16.42 1.29
C ALA A 173 23.33 15.15 0.49
N LEU A 174 22.28 15.17 -0.34
CA LEU A 174 21.78 13.96 -1.02
C LEU A 174 22.84 13.26 -1.88
N PRO A 175 23.68 13.94 -2.68
CA PRO A 175 24.71 13.27 -3.47
C PRO A 175 25.72 12.50 -2.61
N LEU A 176 26.09 13.05 -1.44
CA LEU A 176 27.03 12.38 -0.51
C LEU A 176 26.37 11.17 0.15
N LEU A 177 25.11 11.30 0.60
CA LEU A 177 24.36 10.17 1.15
C LEU A 177 24.26 9.01 0.16
N ILE A 178 23.95 9.30 -1.12
CA ILE A 178 23.90 8.29 -2.19
C ILE A 178 25.28 7.65 -2.38
N ALA A 179 26.34 8.45 -2.39
CA ALA A 179 27.69 7.96 -2.60
C ALA A 179 28.16 7.06 -1.43
N HIS A 180 27.70 7.33 -0.20
CA HIS A 180 27.98 6.53 0.98
C HIS A 180 27.19 5.22 1.09
N LEU A 181 26.19 4.98 0.23
CA LEU A 181 25.56 3.66 0.07
C LEU A 181 26.48 2.62 -0.58
N GLY A 182 27.55 3.07 -1.25
CA GLY A 182 28.48 2.21 -1.96
C GLY A 182 29.45 1.46 -1.03
N GLU A 183 30.22 0.54 -1.62
CA GLU A 183 31.15 -0.37 -0.93
C GLU A 183 32.31 0.32 -0.17
N LYS A 184 32.47 1.64 -0.33
CA LYS A 184 33.54 2.42 0.32
C LYS A 184 33.22 2.83 1.76
N SER A 185 31.99 2.64 2.21
CA SER A 185 31.57 2.93 3.59
C SER A 185 31.22 1.63 4.31
N SER A 186 31.31 1.60 5.64
CA SER A 186 30.79 0.46 6.39
C SER A 186 29.29 0.27 6.20
N GLY A 187 28.83 -0.96 6.45
CA GLY A 187 27.41 -1.30 6.40
C GLY A 187 26.54 -0.44 7.31
N HIS A 188 27.06 0.02 8.45
CA HIS A 188 26.34 0.90 9.38
C HIS A 188 26.11 2.30 8.77
N VAL A 189 27.15 2.88 8.16
CA VAL A 189 27.03 4.16 7.45
C VAL A 189 26.08 4.05 6.27
N ALA A 190 26.21 2.98 5.48
CA ALA A 190 25.33 2.74 4.33
C ALA A 190 23.86 2.54 4.75
N GLU A 191 23.60 1.81 5.84
CA GLU A 191 22.25 1.64 6.40
C GLU A 191 21.68 2.99 6.88
N GLN A 192 22.48 3.80 7.58
CA GLN A 192 22.04 5.10 8.05
C GLN A 192 21.75 6.08 6.90
N CYS A 193 22.58 6.07 5.86
CA CYS A 193 22.34 6.85 4.64
C CYS A 193 21.08 6.38 3.91
N ALA A 194 20.84 5.08 3.83
CA ALA A 194 19.62 4.53 3.22
C ALA A 194 18.37 5.01 3.98
N TRP A 195 18.45 5.10 5.31
CA TRP A 195 17.37 5.63 6.12
C TRP A 195 17.12 7.12 5.86
N ALA A 196 18.17 7.96 5.85
CA ALA A 196 18.04 9.37 5.50
C ALA A 196 17.36 9.56 4.14
N LEU A 197 17.81 8.82 3.13
CA LEU A 197 17.26 8.87 1.77
C LEU A 197 15.81 8.38 1.71
N GLY A 198 15.45 7.35 2.48
CA GLY A 198 14.07 6.88 2.55
C GLY A 198 13.13 7.88 3.21
N ASN A 199 13.60 8.68 4.19
CA ASN A 199 12.83 9.79 4.76
C ASN A 199 12.58 10.87 3.70
N VAL A 200 13.63 11.27 2.97
CA VAL A 200 13.56 12.26 1.89
C VAL A 200 12.63 11.80 0.76
N ALA A 201 12.76 10.55 0.30
CA ALA A 201 11.91 9.98 -0.75
C ALA A 201 10.42 9.88 -0.36
N GLY A 202 10.16 9.78 0.95
CA GLY A 202 8.82 9.69 1.51
C GLY A 202 8.09 11.03 1.58
N GLU A 203 8.80 12.16 1.59
CA GLU A 203 8.25 13.50 1.78
C GLU A 203 7.30 13.91 0.66
N ASP A 204 7.85 14.13 -0.54
CA ASP A 204 7.09 14.59 -1.69
C ASP A 204 7.56 13.96 -3.00
N MET A 205 6.90 14.35 -4.09
CA MET A 205 7.20 13.84 -5.42
C MET A 205 8.47 14.43 -6.03
N GLU A 206 8.76 15.71 -5.75
CA GLU A 206 9.91 16.42 -6.33
C GLU A 206 11.22 15.85 -5.78
N LEU A 207 11.34 15.71 -4.46
CA LEU A 207 12.50 15.15 -3.79
C LEU A 207 12.78 13.71 -4.22
N ARG A 208 11.72 12.90 -4.37
CA ARG A 208 11.83 11.54 -4.88
C ARG A 208 12.35 11.50 -6.32
N SER A 209 11.84 12.38 -7.19
CA SER A 209 12.34 12.51 -8.56
C SER A 209 13.81 12.94 -8.61
N ILE A 210 14.24 13.84 -7.71
CA ILE A 210 15.64 14.25 -7.58
C ILE A 210 16.52 13.07 -7.16
N LEU A 211 16.13 12.32 -6.12
CA LEU A 211 16.89 11.14 -5.67
C LEU A 211 17.03 10.09 -6.77
N PHE A 212 15.94 9.83 -7.49
CA PHE A 212 15.95 8.91 -8.61
C PHE A 212 16.88 9.40 -9.73
N ALA A 213 16.81 10.69 -10.11
CA ALA A 213 17.68 11.28 -11.12
C ALA A 213 19.16 11.32 -10.71
N GLN A 214 19.46 11.42 -9.41
CA GLN A 214 20.80 11.34 -8.84
C GLN A 214 21.34 9.90 -8.74
N GLY A 215 20.55 8.89 -9.13
CA GLY A 215 20.99 7.50 -9.21
C GLY A 215 20.88 6.72 -7.90
N ALA A 216 19.99 7.10 -6.97
CA ALA A 216 19.80 6.40 -5.70
C ALA A 216 19.28 4.95 -5.85
N LEU A 217 18.62 4.62 -6.96
CA LEU A 217 17.93 3.32 -7.13
C LEU A 217 18.89 2.13 -7.03
N LEU A 218 19.94 2.10 -7.85
CA LEU A 218 20.87 0.97 -7.92
C LEU A 218 21.59 0.67 -6.59
N PRO A 219 22.20 1.65 -5.88
CA PRO A 219 22.86 1.37 -4.62
C PRO A 219 21.88 0.93 -3.51
N LEU A 220 20.67 1.50 -3.44
CA LEU A 220 19.65 1.02 -2.51
C LEU A 220 19.23 -0.43 -2.83
N THR A 221 19.10 -0.78 -4.11
CA THR A 221 18.85 -2.17 -4.53
C THR A 221 19.96 -3.09 -4.06
N ARG A 222 21.23 -2.71 -4.21
CA ARG A 222 22.37 -3.51 -3.71
C ARG A 222 22.33 -3.72 -2.19
N LEU A 223 21.93 -2.71 -1.42
CA LEU A 223 21.76 -2.87 0.02
C LEU A 223 20.62 -3.82 0.39
N MET A 224 19.52 -3.83 -0.39
CA MET A 224 18.44 -4.82 -0.22
C MET A 224 18.91 -6.25 -0.53
N LEU A 225 19.90 -6.42 -1.41
CA LEU A 225 20.56 -7.70 -1.70
C LEU A 225 21.51 -8.17 -0.59
N SER A 226 21.76 -7.36 0.44
CA SER A 226 22.64 -7.70 1.57
C SER A 226 22.13 -8.91 2.36
N ASN A 227 23.06 -9.68 2.94
CA ASN A 227 22.76 -10.75 3.89
C ASN A 227 22.47 -10.23 5.31
N ARG A 228 22.75 -8.95 5.61
CA ARG A 228 22.40 -8.33 6.89
C ARG A 228 20.94 -7.89 6.84
N GLU A 229 20.09 -8.55 7.62
CA GLU A 229 18.64 -8.29 7.59
C GLU A 229 18.28 -6.85 7.97
N SER A 230 18.97 -6.22 8.93
CA SER A 230 18.74 -4.82 9.31
C SER A 230 18.95 -3.86 8.13
N THR A 231 20.03 -4.08 7.37
CA THR A 231 20.40 -3.27 6.21
C THR A 231 19.43 -3.53 5.07
N ALA A 232 19.10 -4.80 4.80
CA ALA A 232 18.12 -5.16 3.79
C ALA A 232 16.74 -4.58 4.09
N ARG A 233 16.33 -4.55 5.37
CA ARG A 233 15.05 -4.00 5.84
C ARG A 233 14.98 -2.49 5.64
N THR A 234 16.03 -1.79 6.06
CA THR A 234 16.14 -0.34 5.87
C THR A 234 16.16 0.02 4.38
N ALA A 235 16.89 -0.75 3.56
CA ALA A 235 16.95 -0.57 2.12
C ALA A 235 15.61 -0.85 1.43
N ALA A 236 14.91 -1.93 1.80
CA ALA A 236 13.57 -2.26 1.27
C ALA A 236 12.56 -1.16 1.61
N TRP A 237 12.59 -0.64 2.84
CA TRP A 237 11.77 0.50 3.25
C TRP A 237 12.08 1.74 2.39
N ALA A 238 13.36 2.11 2.24
CA ALA A 238 13.79 3.26 1.44
C ALA A 238 13.44 3.10 -0.05
N LEU A 239 13.63 1.91 -0.63
CA LEU A 239 13.23 1.58 -2.00
C LEU A 239 11.72 1.71 -2.17
N SER A 240 10.93 1.23 -1.21
CA SER A 240 9.46 1.34 -1.28
C SER A 240 9.02 2.80 -1.35
N ASN A 241 9.69 3.72 -0.63
CA ASN A 241 9.44 5.15 -0.73
C ASN A 241 9.95 5.76 -2.03
N LEU A 242 11.11 5.30 -2.53
CA LEU A 242 11.71 5.80 -3.78
C LEU A 242 10.89 5.43 -5.03
N ILE A 243 10.32 4.23 -5.07
CA ILE A 243 9.55 3.76 -6.24
C ILE A 243 8.06 4.11 -6.15
N LYS A 244 7.56 4.47 -4.95
CA LYS A 244 6.19 4.93 -4.76
C LYS A 244 5.94 6.18 -5.59
N GLY A 245 4.80 6.29 -6.26
CA GLY A 245 4.41 7.51 -6.96
C GLY A 245 3.67 7.22 -8.26
N PRO A 246 3.10 8.23 -8.92
CA PRO A 246 2.35 8.04 -10.16
C PRO A 246 3.26 7.70 -11.35
N ASP A 247 4.55 8.04 -11.30
CA ASP A 247 5.51 7.73 -12.37
C ASP A 247 6.01 6.27 -12.23
N PRO A 248 5.73 5.39 -13.22
CA PRO A 248 6.15 4.00 -13.18
C PRO A 248 7.64 3.80 -13.47
N LYS A 249 8.40 4.84 -13.86
CA LYS A 249 9.80 4.72 -14.31
C LYS A 249 10.70 4.02 -13.29
N ALA A 250 10.65 4.43 -12.02
CA ALA A 250 11.49 3.84 -10.97
C ALA A 250 11.16 2.36 -10.73
N ALA A 251 9.87 1.98 -10.71
CA ALA A 251 9.44 0.59 -10.58
C ALA A 251 9.86 -0.27 -11.80
N ASN A 252 9.73 0.29 -13.00
CA ASN A 252 10.14 -0.35 -14.25
C ASN A 252 11.65 -0.59 -14.34
N GLU A 253 12.47 0.31 -13.80
CA GLU A 253 13.91 0.14 -13.70
C GLU A 253 14.28 -0.86 -12.58
N LEU A 254 13.64 -0.77 -11.41
CA LEU A 254 13.90 -1.68 -10.29
C LEU A 254 13.76 -3.14 -10.68
N ILE A 255 12.64 -3.53 -11.31
CA ILE A 255 12.41 -4.93 -11.69
C ILE A 255 13.37 -5.43 -12.78
N ARG A 256 14.10 -4.54 -13.47
CA ARG A 256 15.09 -4.92 -14.48
C ARG A 256 16.48 -5.17 -13.87
N ILE A 257 16.69 -4.80 -12.63
CA ILE A 257 17.96 -5.04 -11.95
C ILE A 257 18.11 -6.55 -11.70
N GLU A 258 19.28 -7.09 -12.04
CA GLU A 258 19.59 -8.50 -11.85
C GLU A 258 19.40 -8.93 -10.38
N ALA A 259 18.96 -10.17 -10.16
CA ALA A 259 18.71 -10.79 -8.85
C ALA A 259 17.63 -10.13 -7.96
N ILE A 260 16.96 -9.04 -8.38
CA ILE A 260 15.93 -8.38 -7.55
C ILE A 260 14.76 -9.33 -7.26
N THR A 261 14.24 -10.02 -8.28
CA THR A 261 13.10 -10.94 -8.14
C THR A 261 13.47 -12.11 -7.24
N ASP A 262 14.64 -12.72 -7.46
CA ASP A 262 15.12 -13.84 -6.65
C ASP A 262 15.33 -13.44 -5.20
N THR A 263 15.77 -12.20 -4.96
CA THR A 263 15.97 -11.67 -3.60
C THR A 263 14.66 -11.32 -2.92
N ILE A 264 13.68 -10.77 -3.64
CA ILE A 264 12.32 -10.61 -3.13
C ILE A 264 11.79 -11.98 -2.68
N VAL A 265 11.91 -13.00 -3.53
CA VAL A 265 11.47 -14.37 -3.20
C VAL A 265 12.22 -14.92 -2.00
N LYS A 266 13.55 -14.79 -1.94
CA LYS A 266 14.39 -15.24 -0.83
C LYS A 266 13.93 -14.61 0.49
N HIS A 267 13.87 -13.28 0.55
CA HIS A 267 13.51 -12.56 1.78
C HIS A 267 12.09 -12.90 2.21
N LEU A 268 11.13 -12.94 1.28
CA LEU A 268 9.76 -13.37 1.61
C LEU A 268 9.72 -14.81 2.14
N LYS A 269 10.64 -15.70 1.75
CA LYS A 269 10.66 -17.10 2.21
C LYS A 269 11.35 -17.30 3.55
N THR A 270 12.44 -16.59 3.82
CA THR A 270 13.38 -16.96 4.90
C THR A 270 13.60 -15.89 5.96
N ALA A 271 13.20 -14.65 5.73
CA ALA A 271 13.47 -13.56 6.66
C ALA A 271 12.43 -13.46 7.78
N ASP A 272 12.73 -12.66 8.80
CA ASP A 272 11.79 -12.30 9.84
C ASP A 272 10.62 -11.43 9.35
N GLU A 273 9.56 -11.37 10.16
CA GLU A 273 8.32 -10.69 9.78
C GLU A 273 8.52 -9.19 9.50
N GLU A 274 9.49 -8.56 10.15
CA GLU A 274 9.81 -7.14 9.94
C GLU A 274 10.41 -6.89 8.55
N LEU A 275 11.39 -7.69 8.14
CA LEU A 275 11.98 -7.58 6.80
C LEU A 275 10.95 -7.98 5.73
N VAL A 276 10.19 -9.05 5.95
CA VAL A 276 9.12 -9.47 5.03
C VAL A 276 8.10 -8.36 4.84
N THR A 277 7.73 -7.65 5.91
CA THR A 277 6.82 -6.50 5.82
C THR A 277 7.35 -5.44 4.84
N GLU A 278 8.62 -5.05 5.00
CA GLU A 278 9.23 -4.03 4.13
C GLU A 278 9.38 -4.51 2.67
N VAL A 279 9.75 -5.77 2.47
CA VAL A 279 9.84 -6.38 1.12
C VAL A 279 8.46 -6.49 0.47
N ALA A 280 7.42 -6.84 1.22
CA ALA A 280 6.05 -6.90 0.73
C ALA A 280 5.58 -5.52 0.25
N TRP A 281 6.00 -4.42 0.88
CA TRP A 281 5.72 -3.07 0.38
C TRP A 281 6.43 -2.75 -0.93
N VAL A 282 7.64 -3.26 -1.16
CA VAL A 282 8.29 -3.17 -2.48
C VAL A 282 7.44 -3.90 -3.53
N VAL A 283 6.92 -5.09 -3.21
CA VAL A 283 6.02 -5.84 -4.10
C VAL A 283 4.70 -5.10 -4.35
N VAL A 284 4.13 -4.43 -3.35
CA VAL A 284 2.93 -3.59 -3.52
C VAL A 284 3.15 -2.53 -4.59
N TYR A 285 4.25 -1.77 -4.51
CA TYR A 285 4.49 -0.69 -5.48
C TYR A 285 4.92 -1.22 -6.86
N LEU A 286 5.70 -2.30 -6.91
CA LEU A 286 6.03 -2.96 -8.19
C LEU A 286 4.75 -3.44 -8.90
N SER A 287 3.87 -4.14 -8.20
CA SER A 287 2.60 -4.65 -8.75
C SER A 287 1.57 -3.55 -9.06
N ALA A 288 1.63 -2.43 -8.35
CA ALA A 288 0.77 -1.27 -8.60
C ALA A 288 1.23 -0.40 -9.78
N LEU A 289 2.53 -0.36 -10.10
CA LEU A 289 3.07 0.66 -11.01
C LEU A 289 3.67 0.07 -12.28
N SER A 290 4.05 -1.20 -12.31
CA SER A 290 4.74 -1.81 -13.45
C SER A 290 4.05 -3.08 -13.90
N ASP A 291 3.44 -3.03 -15.08
CA ASP A 291 2.85 -4.22 -15.72
C ASP A 291 3.94 -5.24 -16.08
N LYS A 292 5.14 -4.76 -16.44
CA LYS A 292 6.32 -5.64 -16.57
C LYS A 292 6.66 -6.35 -15.26
N ALA A 293 6.59 -5.63 -14.13
CA ALA A 293 6.84 -6.25 -12.84
C ALA A 293 5.78 -7.28 -12.47
N ILE A 294 4.51 -7.03 -12.76
CA ILE A 294 3.47 -8.04 -12.60
C ILE A 294 3.83 -9.31 -13.37
N SER A 295 4.11 -9.23 -14.67
CA SER A 295 4.43 -10.41 -15.47
C SER A 295 5.65 -11.19 -14.93
N ILE A 296 6.66 -10.50 -14.39
CA ILE A 296 7.85 -11.15 -13.81
C ILE A 296 7.51 -11.80 -12.46
N LEU A 297 6.84 -11.07 -11.55
CA LEU A 297 6.48 -11.54 -10.21
C LEU A 297 5.56 -12.75 -10.28
N VAL A 298 4.62 -12.77 -11.23
CA VAL A 298 3.66 -13.86 -11.43
C VAL A 298 4.31 -15.16 -11.91
N ARG A 299 5.39 -15.05 -12.68
CA ARG A 299 6.16 -16.20 -13.17
C ARG A 299 7.20 -16.68 -12.16
N SER A 300 7.30 -16.02 -11.01
CA SER A 300 8.19 -16.36 -9.91
C SER A 300 7.40 -16.96 -8.73
N ASP A 301 8.11 -17.35 -7.67
CA ASP A 301 7.50 -17.92 -6.46
C ASP A 301 6.86 -16.87 -5.52
N VAL A 302 6.74 -15.60 -5.92
CA VAL A 302 6.19 -14.54 -5.04
C VAL A 302 4.76 -14.85 -4.60
N VAL A 303 3.88 -15.33 -5.51
CA VAL A 303 2.48 -15.61 -5.14
C VAL A 303 2.36 -16.70 -4.07
N PRO A 304 2.92 -17.91 -4.24
CA PRO A 304 2.89 -18.95 -3.19
C PRO A 304 3.39 -18.45 -1.83
N VAL A 305 4.45 -17.66 -1.81
CA VAL A 305 5.07 -17.20 -0.56
C VAL A 305 4.20 -16.14 0.13
N LEU A 306 3.61 -15.21 -0.62
CA LEU A 306 2.63 -14.27 -0.07
C LEU A 306 1.40 -14.99 0.52
N VAL A 307 0.95 -16.07 -0.11
CA VAL A 307 -0.16 -16.89 0.38
C VAL A 307 0.19 -17.58 1.70
N ASN A 308 1.43 -18.09 1.84
CA ASN A 308 1.88 -18.67 3.11
C ASN A 308 1.81 -17.64 4.26
N TRP A 309 2.22 -16.40 4.01
CA TRP A 309 2.13 -15.33 5.01
C TRP A 309 0.69 -14.93 5.31
N LEU A 310 -0.18 -14.86 4.29
CA LEU A 310 -1.60 -14.58 4.47
C LEU A 310 -2.27 -15.60 5.40
N VAL A 311 -1.89 -16.87 5.31
CA VAL A 311 -2.43 -17.95 6.15
C VAL A 311 -1.77 -17.93 7.53
N GLY A 312 -0.45 -17.80 7.60
CA GLY A 312 0.35 -18.06 8.79
C GLY A 312 0.56 -16.90 9.76
N SER A 313 0.47 -15.64 9.32
CA SER A 313 0.69 -14.47 10.20
C SER A 313 -0.63 -13.90 10.75
N GLU A 314 -0.56 -13.33 11.95
CA GLU A 314 -1.63 -12.52 12.57
C GLU A 314 -1.28 -11.02 12.58
N SER A 315 -0.12 -10.65 12.05
CA SER A 315 0.41 -9.30 12.12
C SER A 315 -0.29 -8.39 11.14
N LEU A 316 -1.01 -7.41 11.67
CA LEU A 316 -1.66 -6.38 10.88
C LEU A 316 -0.68 -5.66 9.94
N GLN A 317 0.54 -5.38 10.41
CA GLN A 317 1.54 -4.64 9.64
C GLN A 317 2.01 -5.41 8.40
N LEU A 318 2.13 -6.74 8.51
CA LEU A 318 2.51 -7.61 7.39
C LEU A 318 1.32 -7.96 6.50
N LEU A 319 0.17 -8.28 7.07
CA LEU A 319 -1.00 -8.73 6.30
C LEU A 319 -1.53 -7.66 5.34
N ILE A 320 -1.39 -6.37 5.69
CA ILE A 320 -1.77 -5.25 4.80
C ILE A 320 -1.00 -5.31 3.46
N PRO A 321 0.34 -5.21 3.41
CA PRO A 321 1.07 -5.27 2.14
C PRO A 321 0.94 -6.63 1.44
N VAL A 322 0.75 -7.72 2.16
CA VAL A 322 0.48 -9.05 1.55
C VAL A 322 -0.84 -9.04 0.78
N LEU A 323 -1.94 -8.63 1.42
CA LEU A 323 -3.25 -8.53 0.78
C LEU A 323 -3.23 -7.54 -0.39
N ARG A 324 -2.55 -6.40 -0.23
CA ARG A 324 -2.41 -5.41 -1.29
C ARG A 324 -1.64 -5.94 -2.50
N SER A 325 -0.56 -6.68 -2.26
CA SER A 325 0.22 -7.33 -3.32
C SER A 325 -0.65 -8.33 -4.09
N LEU A 326 -1.33 -9.24 -3.39
CA LEU A 326 -2.22 -10.23 -4.00
C LEU A 326 -3.36 -9.57 -4.77
N GLY A 327 -3.98 -8.52 -4.23
CA GLY A 327 -5.07 -7.84 -4.92
C GLY A 327 -4.63 -7.09 -6.17
N ASN A 328 -3.45 -6.44 -6.17
CA ASN A 328 -2.88 -5.80 -7.36
C ASN A 328 -2.62 -6.83 -8.45
N LEU A 329 -2.00 -7.93 -8.06
CA LEU A 329 -1.65 -9.06 -8.91
C LEU A 329 -2.91 -9.65 -9.57
N VAL A 330 -3.91 -10.03 -8.80
CA VAL A 330 -5.16 -10.62 -9.32
C VAL A 330 -5.96 -9.64 -10.18
N ALA A 331 -5.91 -8.33 -9.87
CA ALA A 331 -6.62 -7.32 -10.65
C ALA A 331 -5.99 -7.06 -12.03
N ALA A 332 -4.66 -7.18 -12.15
CA ALA A 332 -3.93 -6.74 -13.33
C ALA A 332 -3.63 -7.86 -14.33
N ASP A 333 -3.45 -9.09 -13.87
CA ASP A 333 -3.02 -10.19 -14.74
C ASP A 333 -3.99 -11.39 -14.68
N ALA A 334 -4.65 -11.61 -15.82
CA ALA A 334 -5.56 -12.73 -16.00
C ALA A 334 -4.86 -14.10 -15.83
N TYR A 335 -3.55 -14.21 -16.12
CA TYR A 335 -2.77 -15.42 -15.90
C TYR A 335 -2.78 -15.83 -14.43
N ILE A 336 -2.73 -14.90 -13.48
CA ILE A 336 -2.82 -15.29 -12.05
C ILE A 336 -4.14 -15.99 -11.78
N THR A 337 -5.23 -15.39 -12.23
CA THR A 337 -6.55 -15.95 -12.04
C THR A 337 -6.70 -17.28 -12.80
N HIS A 338 -6.15 -17.44 -14.00
CA HIS A 338 -6.37 -18.64 -14.83
C HIS A 338 -5.32 -19.74 -14.69
N SER A 339 -4.14 -19.43 -14.18
CA SER A 339 -3.00 -20.35 -14.18
C SER A 339 -2.34 -20.53 -12.82
N VAL A 340 -2.51 -19.59 -11.88
CA VAL A 340 -1.98 -19.71 -10.51
C VAL A 340 -3.10 -20.09 -9.54
N LEU A 341 -4.22 -19.37 -9.58
CA LEU A 341 -5.40 -19.61 -8.74
C LEU A 341 -6.33 -20.67 -9.34
N ILE A 342 -5.77 -21.78 -9.82
CA ILE A 342 -6.57 -22.87 -10.40
C ILE A 342 -7.43 -23.50 -9.28
N VAL A 343 -8.74 -23.58 -9.50
CA VAL A 343 -9.66 -24.20 -8.52
C VAL A 343 -9.32 -25.67 -8.33
N GLY A 344 -9.26 -26.11 -7.07
CA GLY A 344 -8.80 -27.46 -6.69
C GLY A 344 -7.28 -27.57 -6.47
N ASN A 345 -6.51 -26.52 -6.75
CA ASN A 345 -5.13 -26.44 -6.28
C ASN A 345 -5.07 -25.88 -4.85
N ASN A 346 -4.16 -26.46 -4.06
CA ASN A 346 -3.95 -26.09 -2.65
C ASN A 346 -3.71 -24.58 -2.44
N ILE A 347 -3.00 -23.90 -3.35
CA ILE A 347 -2.75 -22.45 -3.23
C ILE A 347 -4.06 -21.64 -3.27
N THR A 348 -4.99 -22.01 -4.15
CA THR A 348 -6.28 -21.31 -4.29
C THR A 348 -7.14 -21.47 -3.05
N ASP A 349 -7.16 -22.68 -2.48
CA ASP A 349 -7.87 -22.96 -1.23
C ASP A 349 -7.24 -22.21 -0.06
N GLN A 350 -5.91 -22.13 0.00
CA GLN A 350 -5.18 -21.34 0.99
C GLN A 350 -5.45 -19.84 0.87
N VAL A 351 -5.52 -19.30 -0.35
CA VAL A 351 -5.93 -17.90 -0.58
C VAL A 351 -7.32 -17.67 -0.01
N LEU A 352 -8.30 -18.50 -0.36
CA LEU A 352 -9.67 -18.34 0.12
C LEU A 352 -9.75 -18.46 1.65
N TYR A 353 -9.06 -19.44 2.23
CA TYR A 353 -8.95 -19.60 3.67
C TYR A 353 -8.37 -18.35 4.35
N GLY A 354 -7.25 -17.84 3.85
CA GLY A 354 -6.59 -16.66 4.39
C GLY A 354 -7.43 -15.38 4.25
N LEU A 355 -8.18 -15.25 3.15
CA LEU A 355 -9.15 -14.17 2.98
C LEU A 355 -10.29 -14.28 3.99
N ILE A 356 -10.89 -15.46 4.17
CA ILE A 356 -11.95 -15.70 5.17
C ILE A 356 -11.45 -15.41 6.58
N LYS A 357 -10.22 -15.82 6.93
CA LYS A 357 -9.56 -15.46 8.19
C LYS A 357 -9.53 -13.94 8.39
N CYS A 358 -9.13 -13.19 7.37
CA CYS A 358 -9.10 -11.72 7.42
C CYS A 358 -10.52 -11.10 7.52
N LEU A 359 -11.54 -11.71 6.91
CA LEU A 359 -12.93 -11.27 7.04
C LEU A 359 -13.47 -11.43 8.48
N LYS A 360 -13.01 -12.47 9.19
CA LYS A 360 -13.34 -12.75 10.60
C LYS A 360 -12.55 -11.90 11.59
N SER A 361 -11.51 -11.18 11.16
CA SER A 361 -10.70 -10.30 12.03
C SER A 361 -11.54 -9.17 12.65
N GLU A 362 -11.10 -8.57 13.77
CA GLU A 362 -11.71 -7.32 14.27
C GLU A 362 -11.20 -6.08 13.51
N HIS A 363 -10.09 -6.20 12.77
CA HIS A 363 -9.47 -5.09 12.09
C HIS A 363 -10.20 -4.73 10.79
N ARG A 364 -10.84 -3.56 10.79
CA ARG A 364 -11.56 -3.02 9.61
C ARG A 364 -10.68 -2.95 8.35
N VAL A 365 -9.40 -2.63 8.50
CA VAL A 365 -8.45 -2.54 7.38
C VAL A 365 -8.26 -3.92 6.71
N LEU A 366 -8.09 -4.98 7.50
CA LEU A 366 -7.95 -6.34 6.95
C LEU A 366 -9.23 -6.80 6.26
N LYS A 367 -10.41 -6.54 6.84
CA LYS A 367 -11.69 -6.83 6.17
C LYS A 367 -11.77 -6.13 4.82
N LYS A 368 -11.45 -4.83 4.77
CA LYS A 368 -11.52 -4.03 3.54
C LYS A 368 -10.59 -4.57 2.46
N GLU A 369 -9.32 -4.84 2.80
CA GLU A 369 -8.33 -5.35 1.86
C GLU A 369 -8.67 -6.78 1.39
N ALA A 370 -9.11 -7.66 2.30
CA ALA A 370 -9.51 -9.02 1.96
C ALA A 370 -10.75 -9.06 1.05
N LEU A 371 -11.78 -8.25 1.34
CA LEU A 371 -12.94 -8.11 0.46
C LEU A 371 -12.56 -7.59 -0.92
N TRP A 372 -11.61 -6.66 -0.99
CA TRP A 372 -11.14 -6.16 -2.28
C TRP A 372 -10.48 -7.26 -3.11
N VAL A 373 -9.59 -8.06 -2.52
CA VAL A 373 -8.98 -9.24 -3.19
C VAL A 373 -10.08 -10.22 -3.63
N LEU A 374 -11.00 -10.56 -2.72
CA LEU A 374 -12.09 -11.50 -3.00
C LEU A 374 -13.01 -11.01 -4.13
N SER A 375 -13.27 -9.70 -4.21
CA SER A 375 -14.06 -9.09 -5.29
C SER A 375 -13.39 -9.24 -6.67
N ASN A 376 -12.05 -9.20 -6.72
CA ASN A 376 -11.28 -9.42 -7.95
C ASN A 376 -11.35 -10.89 -8.37
N ILE A 377 -11.21 -11.82 -7.42
CA ILE A 377 -11.35 -13.26 -7.68
C ILE A 377 -12.78 -13.57 -8.16
N ALA A 378 -13.81 -12.98 -7.55
CA ALA A 378 -15.21 -13.10 -7.94
C ALA A 378 -15.51 -12.52 -9.34
N ALA A 379 -14.70 -11.58 -9.82
CA ALA A 379 -14.77 -11.09 -11.19
C ALA A 379 -14.13 -12.05 -12.21
N GLY A 380 -13.49 -13.13 -11.74
CA GLY A 380 -12.85 -14.18 -12.52
C GLY A 380 -13.81 -15.14 -13.22
N THR A 381 -13.40 -16.40 -13.36
CA THR A 381 -14.15 -17.43 -14.08
C THR A 381 -15.34 -17.98 -13.28
N LEU A 382 -16.19 -18.80 -13.92
CA LEU A 382 -17.31 -19.45 -13.22
C LEU A 382 -16.82 -20.34 -12.09
N GLU A 383 -15.70 -21.06 -12.29
CA GLU A 383 -15.11 -21.94 -11.28
C GLU A 383 -14.73 -21.15 -10.01
N HIS A 384 -14.11 -19.97 -10.17
CA HIS A 384 -13.79 -19.09 -9.03
C HIS A 384 -15.05 -18.62 -8.29
N LYS A 385 -16.08 -18.22 -9.05
CA LYS A 385 -17.35 -17.77 -8.48
C LYS A 385 -18.01 -18.90 -7.69
N THR A 386 -18.03 -20.11 -8.25
CA THR A 386 -18.56 -21.32 -7.60
C THR A 386 -17.76 -21.69 -6.36
N LEU A 387 -16.43 -21.58 -6.40
CA LEU A 387 -15.57 -21.82 -5.24
C LEU A 387 -15.90 -20.85 -4.09
N ILE A 388 -15.98 -19.55 -4.37
CA ILE A 388 -16.37 -18.54 -3.37
C ILE A 388 -17.79 -18.84 -2.86
N PHE A 389 -18.72 -19.11 -3.77
CA PHE A 389 -20.11 -19.38 -3.44
C PHE A 389 -20.31 -20.60 -2.53
N SER A 390 -19.48 -21.62 -2.71
CA SER A 390 -19.52 -22.87 -1.95
C SER A 390 -18.75 -22.81 -0.62
N SER A 391 -18.18 -21.66 -0.27
CA SER A 391 -17.35 -21.48 0.92
C SER A 391 -18.07 -20.73 2.05
N GLU A 392 -17.45 -20.72 3.24
CA GLU A 392 -17.91 -19.91 4.38
C GLU A 392 -17.86 -18.39 4.12
N ALA A 393 -17.25 -17.95 3.01
CA ALA A 393 -17.23 -16.54 2.67
C ALA A 393 -18.64 -15.97 2.44
N VAL A 394 -19.58 -16.75 1.88
CA VAL A 394 -20.91 -16.24 1.52
C VAL A 394 -21.72 -15.76 2.73
N PRO A 395 -21.94 -16.57 3.79
CA PRO A 395 -22.65 -16.10 4.97
C PRO A 395 -21.99 -14.85 5.58
N LEU A 396 -20.66 -14.84 5.70
CA LEU A 396 -19.91 -13.69 6.21
C LEU A 396 -20.12 -12.44 5.35
N LEU A 397 -20.13 -12.58 4.02
CA LEU A 397 -20.36 -11.46 3.12
C LEU A 397 -21.77 -10.87 3.28
N ILE A 398 -22.78 -11.70 3.50
CA ILE A 398 -24.16 -11.25 3.74
C ILE A 398 -24.25 -10.50 5.08
N ASP A 399 -23.64 -11.02 6.13
CA ASP A 399 -23.58 -10.37 7.44
C ASP A 399 -22.87 -9.02 7.37
N LEU A 400 -21.71 -8.99 6.68
CA LEU A 400 -20.94 -7.77 6.47
C LEU A 400 -21.72 -6.74 5.65
N LEU A 401 -22.40 -7.15 4.59
CA LEU A 401 -23.25 -6.26 3.78
C LEU A 401 -24.38 -5.65 4.61
N SER A 402 -24.90 -6.37 5.61
CA SER A 402 -26.02 -5.92 6.42
C SER A 402 -25.58 -4.98 7.56
N ALA A 403 -24.55 -5.36 8.31
CA ALA A 403 -24.23 -4.74 9.60
C ALA A 403 -22.91 -3.95 9.64
N ALA A 404 -22.01 -4.11 8.67
CA ALA A 404 -20.70 -3.48 8.74
C ALA A 404 -20.74 -1.96 8.45
N PRO A 405 -19.65 -1.22 8.77
CA PRO A 405 -19.50 0.16 8.33
C PRO A 405 -19.56 0.28 6.80
N PHE A 406 -19.99 1.44 6.30
CA PHE A 406 -20.27 1.69 4.89
C PHE A 406 -19.18 1.20 3.92
N GLU A 407 -17.91 1.52 4.19
CA GLU A 407 -16.76 1.10 3.36
C GLU A 407 -16.63 -0.42 3.20
N ILE A 408 -17.03 -1.19 4.21
CA ILE A 408 -17.00 -2.66 4.21
C ILE A 408 -18.21 -3.22 3.46
N ARG A 409 -19.40 -2.62 3.67
CA ARG A 409 -20.62 -3.00 2.94
C ARG A 409 -20.45 -2.86 1.44
N LYS A 410 -19.87 -1.74 0.99
CA LYS A 410 -19.57 -1.48 -0.43
C LYS A 410 -18.75 -2.62 -1.04
N GLU A 411 -17.70 -3.07 -0.34
CA GLU A 411 -16.84 -4.15 -0.83
C GLU A 411 -17.48 -5.54 -0.80
N ALA A 412 -18.26 -5.83 0.24
CA ALA A 412 -19.03 -7.06 0.32
C ALA A 412 -20.04 -7.17 -0.84
N ALA A 413 -20.71 -6.06 -1.17
CA ALA A 413 -21.63 -5.98 -2.29
C ALA A 413 -20.97 -6.25 -3.65
N TYR A 414 -19.77 -5.70 -3.91
CA TYR A 414 -19.04 -6.02 -5.13
C TYR A 414 -18.77 -7.52 -5.25
N THR A 415 -18.40 -8.18 -4.17
CA THR A 415 -18.11 -9.61 -4.16
C THR A 415 -19.37 -10.43 -4.42
N LEU A 416 -20.43 -10.20 -3.64
CA LEU A 416 -21.73 -10.90 -3.77
C LEU A 416 -22.36 -10.70 -5.15
N GLY A 417 -22.31 -9.47 -5.66
CA GLY A 417 -22.84 -9.18 -6.97
C GLY A 417 -22.00 -9.83 -8.10
N ASN A 418 -20.66 -9.79 -8.00
CA ASN A 418 -19.80 -10.41 -9.01
C ASN A 418 -19.99 -11.93 -9.12
N ILE A 419 -20.27 -12.64 -8.01
CA ILE A 419 -20.52 -14.09 -8.07
C ILE A 419 -21.89 -14.45 -8.68
N CYS A 420 -22.83 -13.50 -8.80
CA CYS A 420 -24.13 -13.71 -9.47
C CYS A 420 -24.09 -13.52 -10.99
N VAL A 421 -22.98 -13.01 -11.53
CA VAL A 421 -22.89 -12.59 -12.93
C VAL A 421 -21.94 -13.51 -13.70
N GLY A 422 -22.41 -14.07 -14.82
CA GLY A 422 -21.61 -14.83 -15.78
C GLY A 422 -21.00 -13.96 -16.87
N PRO A 423 -20.19 -14.54 -17.78
CA PRO A 423 -19.67 -13.80 -18.93
C PRO A 423 -20.81 -13.30 -19.84
N THR A 424 -20.65 -12.12 -20.41
CA THR A 424 -21.57 -11.53 -21.40
C THR A 424 -21.66 -12.44 -22.62
N LYS A 425 -22.88 -12.79 -23.05
CA LYS A 425 -23.13 -13.53 -24.30
C LYS A 425 -24.01 -12.70 -25.23
N GLY A 426 -23.60 -12.55 -26.49
CA GLY A 426 -24.38 -11.92 -27.56
C GLY A 426 -24.17 -10.41 -27.75
N SER A 427 -24.85 -9.84 -28.75
CA SER A 427 -24.77 -8.43 -29.18
C SER A 427 -25.36 -7.41 -28.20
N ASP A 428 -26.11 -7.88 -27.20
CA ASP A 428 -26.97 -7.03 -26.37
C ASP A 428 -26.26 -6.49 -25.12
N ASN A 429 -24.94 -6.69 -24.99
CA ASN A 429 -24.09 -6.15 -23.92
C ASN A 429 -24.57 -6.44 -22.47
N LYS A 430 -25.42 -7.46 -22.27
CA LYS A 430 -25.95 -7.85 -20.95
C LYS A 430 -25.26 -9.10 -20.43
N SER A 431 -24.72 -9.01 -19.22
CA SER A 431 -24.09 -10.16 -18.57
C SER A 431 -25.12 -11.26 -18.25
N ASP A 432 -24.74 -12.51 -18.48
CA ASP A 432 -25.51 -13.69 -18.07
C ASP A 432 -25.68 -13.68 -16.54
N ILE A 433 -26.81 -14.23 -16.06
CA ILE A 433 -27.06 -14.37 -14.63
C ILE A 433 -26.79 -15.82 -14.21
N ILE A 434 -25.99 -16.00 -13.17
CA ILE A 434 -25.79 -17.29 -12.51
C ILE A 434 -26.94 -17.47 -11.50
N VAL A 435 -28.10 -17.88 -12.01
CA VAL A 435 -29.35 -18.00 -11.21
C VAL A 435 -29.17 -18.95 -10.02
N THR A 436 -28.34 -19.99 -10.18
CA THR A 436 -27.98 -20.94 -9.11
C THR A 436 -27.26 -20.27 -7.94
N HIS A 437 -26.59 -19.13 -8.14
CA HIS A 437 -26.01 -18.33 -7.07
C HIS A 437 -26.98 -17.25 -6.59
N LEU A 438 -27.62 -16.53 -7.52
CA LEU A 438 -28.52 -15.40 -7.21
C LEU A 438 -29.66 -15.81 -6.26
N VAL A 439 -30.35 -16.92 -6.55
CA VAL A 439 -31.53 -17.32 -5.77
C VAL A 439 -31.19 -17.64 -4.32
N PRO A 440 -30.17 -18.47 -4.01
CA PRO A 440 -29.75 -18.70 -2.63
C PRO A 440 -29.27 -17.43 -1.91
N LEU A 441 -28.55 -16.52 -2.58
CA LEU A 441 -28.10 -15.28 -1.95
C LEU A 441 -29.26 -14.37 -1.56
N VAL A 442 -30.24 -14.20 -2.46
CA VAL A 442 -31.45 -13.41 -2.17
C VAL A 442 -32.26 -14.05 -1.04
N LYS A 443 -32.43 -15.38 -1.06
CA LYS A 443 -33.08 -16.12 0.05
C LYS A 443 -32.30 -16.03 1.37
N GLY A 444 -30.97 -15.88 1.28
CA GLY A 444 -30.08 -15.67 2.41
C GLY A 444 -30.12 -14.25 2.98
N GLY A 445 -30.92 -13.35 2.41
CA GLY A 445 -31.13 -12.01 2.96
C GLY A 445 -30.11 -10.96 2.49
N CYS A 446 -29.46 -11.13 1.34
CA CYS A 446 -28.56 -10.08 0.82
C CYS A 446 -29.30 -8.86 0.24
N LEU A 447 -30.54 -9.03 -0.22
CA LEU A 447 -31.31 -8.01 -0.94
C LEU A 447 -31.52 -6.71 -0.15
N PRO A 448 -31.93 -6.72 1.14
CA PRO A 448 -32.08 -5.49 1.93
C PRO A 448 -30.78 -4.66 1.98
N GLY A 449 -29.63 -5.34 2.06
CA GLY A 449 -28.32 -4.72 2.04
C GLY A 449 -28.04 -3.96 0.73
N PHE A 450 -28.41 -4.53 -0.41
CA PHE A 450 -28.29 -3.85 -1.71
C PHE A 450 -29.29 -2.70 -1.86
N VAL A 451 -30.53 -2.82 -1.37
CA VAL A 451 -31.48 -1.70 -1.35
C VAL A 451 -30.91 -0.54 -0.52
N ASN A 452 -30.31 -0.83 0.64
CA ASN A 452 -29.65 0.19 1.46
C ASN A 452 -28.47 0.86 0.75
N LEU A 453 -27.76 0.17 -0.16
CA LEU A 453 -26.75 0.80 -0.99
C LEU A 453 -27.36 1.76 -2.00
N VAL A 454 -28.52 1.44 -2.61
CA VAL A 454 -29.25 2.37 -3.50
C VAL A 454 -29.54 3.69 -2.79
N ARG A 455 -29.91 3.64 -1.51
CA ARG A 455 -30.18 4.83 -0.68
C ARG A 455 -28.93 5.65 -0.32
N SER A 456 -27.72 5.16 -0.64
CA SER A 456 -26.48 5.85 -0.30
C SER A 456 -26.32 7.18 -1.05
N ALA A 457 -25.67 8.14 -0.40
CA ALA A 457 -25.24 9.38 -1.06
C ALA A 457 -24.06 9.16 -2.02
N ASP A 458 -23.28 8.08 -1.83
CA ASP A 458 -22.21 7.69 -2.75
C ASP A 458 -22.81 7.07 -4.01
N LEU A 459 -22.75 7.81 -5.12
CA LEU A 459 -23.35 7.41 -6.40
C LEU A 459 -22.80 6.08 -6.94
N GLU A 460 -21.54 5.75 -6.65
CA GLU A 460 -20.96 4.46 -7.04
C GLU A 460 -21.63 3.29 -6.29
N SER A 461 -21.81 3.43 -4.98
CA SER A 461 -22.51 2.42 -4.18
C SER A 461 -23.97 2.30 -4.57
N ALA A 462 -24.63 3.43 -4.82
CA ALA A 462 -26.01 3.44 -5.28
C ALA A 462 -26.16 2.70 -6.61
N ARG A 463 -25.22 2.91 -7.54
CA ARG A 463 -25.17 2.18 -8.82
C ARG A 463 -24.98 0.68 -8.63
N VAL A 464 -24.09 0.25 -7.74
CA VAL A 464 -23.91 -1.17 -7.42
C VAL A 464 -25.23 -1.77 -6.91
N GLY A 465 -25.93 -1.04 -6.05
CA GLY A 465 -27.28 -1.38 -5.60
C GLY A 465 -28.25 -1.56 -6.76
N LEU A 466 -28.40 -0.55 -7.63
CA LEU A 466 -29.31 -0.56 -8.78
C LEU A 466 -29.04 -1.72 -9.74
N ILE A 467 -27.76 -1.98 -10.03
CA ILE A 467 -27.37 -3.12 -10.88
C ILE A 467 -27.78 -4.43 -10.23
N PHE A 468 -27.58 -4.60 -8.92
CA PHE A 468 -28.01 -5.83 -8.26
C PHE A 468 -29.53 -5.98 -8.24
N LEU A 469 -30.30 -4.89 -8.03
CA LEU A 469 -31.75 -4.92 -8.15
C LEU A 469 -32.19 -5.35 -9.56
N GLU A 470 -31.53 -4.84 -10.62
CA GLU A 470 -31.77 -5.29 -12.00
C GLU A 470 -31.55 -6.80 -12.15
N LEU A 471 -30.46 -7.33 -11.59
CA LEU A 471 -30.17 -8.77 -11.62
C LEU A 471 -31.27 -9.59 -10.94
N VAL A 472 -31.77 -9.15 -9.78
CA VAL A 472 -32.88 -9.81 -9.10
C VAL A 472 -34.16 -9.75 -9.94
N MET A 473 -34.54 -8.57 -10.42
CA MET A 473 -35.77 -8.39 -11.20
C MET A 473 -35.75 -9.17 -12.52
N ARG A 474 -34.59 -9.23 -13.20
CA ARG A 474 -34.42 -9.97 -14.45
C ARG A 474 -34.27 -11.47 -14.25
N GLY A 475 -33.55 -11.89 -13.22
CA GLY A 475 -33.03 -13.26 -13.09
C GLY A 475 -33.78 -14.15 -12.10
N TYR A 476 -34.56 -13.59 -11.17
CA TYR A 476 -35.24 -14.43 -10.18
C TYR A 476 -36.38 -15.24 -10.84
N PRO A 477 -36.50 -16.55 -10.56
CA PRO A 477 -37.46 -17.43 -11.23
C PRO A 477 -38.92 -16.96 -11.11
N ASN A 478 -39.74 -17.36 -12.09
CA ASN A 478 -41.19 -17.14 -12.16
C ASN A 478 -41.61 -15.65 -12.16
N GLY A 479 -40.70 -14.73 -12.47
CA GLY A 479 -40.99 -13.29 -12.43
C GLY A 479 -41.25 -12.77 -11.02
N GLU A 480 -40.81 -13.47 -9.97
CA GLU A 480 -40.98 -13.02 -8.58
C GLU A 480 -39.96 -11.93 -8.19
N GLY A 481 -38.94 -11.69 -9.01
CA GLY A 481 -37.88 -10.70 -8.76
C GLY A 481 -38.40 -9.30 -8.42
N PRO A 482 -39.26 -8.68 -9.26
CA PRO A 482 -39.87 -7.38 -8.97
C PRO A 482 -40.63 -7.35 -7.64
N LYS A 483 -41.41 -8.39 -7.32
CA LYS A 483 -42.15 -8.48 -6.05
C LYS A 483 -41.23 -8.54 -4.84
N LEU A 484 -40.09 -9.24 -4.96
CA LEU A 484 -39.09 -9.29 -3.89
C LEU A 484 -38.42 -7.93 -3.68
N VAL A 485 -38.08 -7.24 -4.77
CA VAL A 485 -37.52 -5.87 -4.70
C VAL A 485 -38.53 -4.90 -4.10
N GLU A 486 -39.80 -4.99 -4.48
CA GLU A 486 -40.89 -4.19 -3.92
C GLU A 486 -41.06 -4.41 -2.41
N ARG A 487 -41.07 -5.68 -1.95
CA ARG A 487 -41.21 -6.03 -0.53
C ARG A 487 -40.09 -5.48 0.37
N GLU A 488 -38.91 -5.24 -0.21
CA GLU A 488 -37.75 -4.67 0.50
C GLU A 488 -37.63 -3.15 0.31
N ASP A 489 -38.73 -2.48 -0.05
CA ASP A 489 -38.80 -1.04 -0.33
C ASP A 489 -37.83 -0.60 -1.44
N GLY A 490 -37.55 -1.49 -2.38
CA GLY A 490 -36.61 -1.23 -3.48
C GLY A 490 -37.12 -0.19 -4.47
N ILE A 491 -38.44 -0.04 -4.63
CA ILE A 491 -39.00 0.99 -5.51
C ILE A 491 -38.74 2.38 -4.91
N ASP A 492 -39.12 2.59 -3.63
CA ASP A 492 -38.82 3.82 -2.87
C ASP A 492 -37.33 4.20 -2.96
N ALA A 493 -36.44 3.22 -2.81
CA ALA A 493 -35.00 3.46 -2.94
C ALA A 493 -34.62 3.99 -4.33
N MET A 494 -35.24 3.48 -5.40
CA MET A 494 -35.03 3.94 -6.77
C MET A 494 -35.65 5.32 -7.04
N GLU A 495 -36.80 5.65 -6.42
CA GLU A 495 -37.50 6.93 -6.62
C GLU A 495 -36.65 8.14 -6.27
N ARG A 496 -35.72 8.00 -5.33
CA ARG A 496 -34.71 9.01 -4.99
C ARG A 496 -33.96 9.54 -6.23
N PHE A 497 -33.80 8.71 -7.26
CA PHE A 497 -33.08 9.08 -8.48
C PHE A 497 -33.97 9.68 -9.58
N GLN A 498 -35.30 9.64 -9.47
CA GLN A 498 -36.24 10.07 -10.54
C GLN A 498 -35.98 11.50 -11.03
N PHE A 499 -35.63 12.41 -10.10
CA PHE A 499 -35.33 13.81 -10.39
C PHE A 499 -33.89 14.19 -10.02
N HIS A 500 -33.01 13.21 -9.84
CA HIS A 500 -31.64 13.44 -9.38
C HIS A 500 -30.78 14.09 -10.47
N GLU A 501 -29.88 15.01 -10.10
CA GLU A 501 -29.06 15.79 -11.04
C GLU A 501 -28.17 14.92 -11.94
N ASN A 502 -27.59 13.85 -11.37
CA ASN A 502 -26.84 12.85 -12.13
C ASN A 502 -27.77 12.11 -13.11
N GLN A 503 -27.66 12.48 -14.39
CA GLN A 503 -28.50 11.97 -15.47
C GLN A 503 -28.38 10.46 -15.66
N GLU A 504 -27.21 9.87 -15.42
CA GLU A 504 -27.00 8.45 -15.59
C GLU A 504 -27.74 7.63 -14.54
N MET A 505 -27.63 8.03 -13.27
CA MET A 505 -28.37 7.42 -12.16
C MET A 505 -29.89 7.58 -12.35
N ARG A 506 -30.32 8.78 -12.76
CA ARG A 506 -31.72 9.07 -13.06
C ARG A 506 -32.27 8.17 -14.17
N ASN A 507 -31.55 8.07 -15.29
CA ASN A 507 -31.94 7.23 -16.41
C ASN A 507 -31.97 5.74 -16.02
N MET A 508 -30.99 5.28 -15.23
CA MET A 508 -30.91 3.90 -14.76
C MET A 508 -32.11 3.55 -13.86
N ALA A 509 -32.40 4.38 -12.86
CA ALA A 509 -33.51 4.13 -11.95
C ALA A 509 -34.87 4.19 -12.67
N ASN A 510 -35.11 5.21 -13.50
CA ASN A 510 -36.36 5.35 -14.25
C ASN A 510 -36.58 4.18 -15.20
N ALA A 511 -35.55 3.75 -15.93
CA ALA A 511 -35.66 2.61 -16.83
C ALA A 511 -35.98 1.30 -16.09
N LEU A 512 -35.52 1.13 -14.85
CA LEU A 512 -35.88 -0.02 -14.02
C LEU A 512 -37.33 0.07 -13.54
N VAL A 513 -37.76 1.24 -13.05
CA VAL A 513 -39.14 1.46 -12.60
C VAL A 513 -40.13 1.24 -13.74
N ASP A 514 -39.92 1.88 -14.88
CA ASP A 514 -40.79 1.79 -16.05
C ASP A 514 -40.91 0.35 -16.58
N LYS A 515 -39.78 -0.36 -16.63
CA LYS A 515 -39.74 -1.71 -17.20
C LYS A 515 -40.39 -2.77 -16.32
N TYR A 516 -40.24 -2.67 -15.00
CA TYR A 516 -40.64 -3.74 -14.08
C TYR A 516 -41.90 -3.42 -13.27
N PHE A 517 -42.33 -2.15 -13.19
CA PHE A 517 -43.46 -1.72 -12.37
C PHE A 517 -44.46 -0.80 -13.11
N GLY A 518 -44.05 -0.07 -14.17
CA GLY A 518 -44.77 1.07 -14.76
C GLY A 518 -46.16 0.86 -15.39
N ALA A 519 -46.74 -0.34 -15.40
CA ALA A 519 -48.12 -0.56 -15.87
C ALA A 519 -49.18 -0.47 -14.75
N ASP A 520 -48.79 -0.76 -13.50
CA ASP A 520 -49.68 -0.80 -12.33
C ASP A 520 -49.18 0.10 -11.17
N TYR A 521 -48.12 0.87 -11.40
CA TYR A 521 -47.48 1.68 -10.36
C TYR A 521 -48.22 3.01 -10.15
N GLY A 522 -48.87 3.16 -9.00
CA GLY A 522 -49.59 4.38 -8.60
C GLY A 522 -51.10 4.40 -8.87
N VAL A 523 -51.73 3.24 -9.14
CA VAL A 523 -53.20 3.08 -9.23
C VAL A 523 -53.77 2.56 -7.91
#